data_AF-A0A4E0QT35-F1
#
_entry.id   AF-A0A4E0QT35-F1
#
_cell.length_a   1.000
_cell.length_b   1.000
_cell.length_c   1.000
_cell.angle_alpha   90.00
_cell.angle_beta   90.00
_cell.angle_gamma   90.00
#
_symmetry.space_group_name_H-M   'P 1'
#
loop_
_entity.id
_entity.type
_entity.pdbx_description
1 polymer ?
#
loop_
_entity_poly.entity_id
_entity_poly.type
_entity_poly.pdbx_seq_one_letter_code
_entity_poly.pdbx_strand_id
1 'polypeptide(L)' 'MYVDKEKGLVGEPDYLIAPKTKYGDMDVPLLCVIEAKKDDFEEGWTQALAEMVATSLQGRKICY' A
#
# COMPACT_ATOMS: atom_id res chain seq x y z
N MET A 1 -4.43 2.89 -5.18
CA MET A 1 -3.98 3.95 -4.27
C MET A 1 -3.20 4.96 -5.10
N TYR A 2 -3.57 6.25 -5.13
CA TYR A 2 -2.76 7.24 -5.84
C TYR A 2 -1.58 7.62 -4.95
N VAL A 3 -0.57 6.77 -4.97
CA VAL A 3 0.73 7.08 -4.39
C VAL A 3 1.35 8.24 -5.16
N ASP A 4 1.95 9.17 -4.42
CA ASP A 4 2.46 10.44 -4.93
C ASP A 4 3.60 10.15 -5.92
N LYS A 5 3.26 10.18 -7.22
CA LYS A 5 4.18 9.88 -8.32
C LYS A 5 5.37 10.84 -8.35
N GLU A 6 5.20 12.07 -7.86
CA GLU A 6 6.29 13.06 -7.79
C GLU A 6 7.32 12.70 -6.70
N LYS A 7 6.93 11.90 -5.71
CA LYS A 7 7.82 11.36 -4.67
C LYS A 7 8.39 9.97 -5.00
N GLY A 8 8.16 9.46 -6.21
CA GLY A 8 8.59 8.11 -6.60
C GLY A 8 7.82 6.99 -5.90
N LEU A 9 6.71 7.33 -5.22
CA LEU A 9 5.80 6.34 -4.65
C LEU A 9 4.85 5.95 -5.80
N VAL A 10 5.20 4.89 -6.53
CA VAL A 10 4.45 4.43 -7.69
C VAL A 10 4.26 2.93 -7.55
N GLY A 11 3.00 2.48 -7.55
CA GLY A 11 2.66 1.07 -7.40
C GLY A 11 1.15 0.86 -7.29
N GLU A 12 0.69 -0.28 -7.81
CA GLU A 12 -0.65 -0.79 -7.58
C GLU A 12 -0.49 -2.15 -6.90
N PRO A 13 -0.79 -2.25 -5.60
CA PRO A 13 -0.62 -3.50 -4.87
C PRO A 13 -1.58 -4.57 -5.36
N ASP A 14 -1.08 -5.81 -5.42
CA ASP A 14 -1.90 -6.97 -5.78
C ASP A 14 -3.04 -7.21 -4.78
N TYR A 15 -2.77 -7.05 -3.48
CA TYR A 15 -3.80 -7.14 -2.45
C TYR A 15 -3.65 -6.08 -1.36
N LEU A 16 -4.80 -5.65 -0.84
CA LEU A 16 -4.91 -4.67 0.23
C LEU A 16 -5.84 -5.17 1.33
N ILE A 17 -5.47 -4.88 2.57
CA ILE A 17 -6.37 -4.99 3.72
C ILE A 17 -6.65 -3.58 4.21
N ALA A 18 -7.92 -3.24 4.36
CA ALA A 18 -8.38 -1.92 4.78
C ALA A 18 -9.60 -2.03 5.70
N PRO A 19 -9.84 -1.04 6.59
CA PRO A 19 -11.12 -0.94 7.27
C PRO A 19 -12.25 -0.80 6.24
N LYS A 20 -13.43 -1.32 6.56
CA LYS A 20 -14.62 -1.18 5.71
C LYS A 20 -15.31 0.14 6.04
N THR A 21 -15.61 0.94 5.03
CA THR A 21 -16.46 2.13 5.17
C THR A 21 -17.90 1.74 5.48
N LYS A 22 -18.70 2.69 5.94
CA LYS A 22 -20.15 2.49 6.18
C LYS A 22 -20.89 1.98 4.92
N TYR A 23 -20.40 2.31 3.73
CA TYR A 23 -21.02 1.97 2.45
C TYR A 23 -20.46 0.69 1.82
N GLY A 24 -19.43 0.11 2.44
CA GLY A 24 -18.86 -1.17 2.03
C GLY A 24 -17.62 -1.10 1.17
N ASP A 25 -17.17 0.11 0.82
CA ASP A 25 -15.87 0.35 0.19
C ASP A 25 -14.71 0.25 1.18
N MET A 26 -13.49 0.23 0.66
CA MET A 26 -12.26 0.30 1.45
C MET A 26 -12.03 1.71 1.98
N ASP A 27 -11.73 1.81 3.28
CA ASP A 27 -11.39 3.07 3.94
C ASP A 27 -9.88 3.29 3.96
N VAL A 28 -9.47 4.56 4.09
CA VAL A 28 -8.08 4.95 4.27
C VAL A 28 -7.86 5.46 5.69
N PRO A 29 -6.69 5.23 6.31
CA PRO A 29 -5.51 4.58 5.74
C PRO A 29 -5.52 3.03 5.83
N LEU A 30 -4.82 2.39 4.90
CA LEU A 30 -4.74 0.92 4.76
C LEU A 30 -4.14 0.24 6.00
N LEU A 31 -4.49 -1.03 6.21
CA LEU A 31 -3.96 -1.90 7.28
C LEU A 31 -2.73 -2.67 6.82
N CYS A 32 -2.79 -3.23 5.62
CA CYS A 32 -1.74 -4.10 5.08
C CYS A 32 -1.68 -3.98 3.56
N VAL A 33 -0.46 -4.04 3.04
CA VAL A 33 -0.14 -4.05 1.61
C VAL A 33 0.54 -5.37 1.30
N ILE A 34 0.10 -6.06 0.26
CA ILE A 34 0.66 -7.36 -0.12
C ILE A 34 0.97 -7.32 -1.62
N GLU A 35 2.23 -7.57 -1.95
CA GLU A 35 2.71 -7.67 -3.32
C GLU A 35 3.07 -9.13 -3.63
N ALA A 36 2.53 -9.66 -4.73
CA ALA A 36 2.76 -11.01 -5.20
C ALA A 36 3.69 -10.99 -6.41
N LYS A 37 4.99 -11.18 -6.18
CA LYS A 37 5.96 -11.35 -7.26
C LYS A 37 6.32 -12.81 -7.49
N LYS A 38 6.52 -13.17 -8.76
CA LYS A 38 7.09 -14.45 -9.16
C LYS A 38 8.58 -14.25 -9.46
N ASP A 39 9.43 -14.82 -8.62
CA ASP A 39 10.89 -14.85 -8.76
C ASP A 39 11.64 -13.50 -8.74
N ASP A 40 10.95 -12.35 -8.67
CA ASP A 40 11.55 -11.03 -8.44
C ASP A 40 11.11 -10.42 -7.10
N PHE A 41 11.72 -10.92 -6.03
CA PHE A 41 11.40 -10.47 -4.68
C PHE A 41 11.98 -9.07 -4.38
N GLU A 42 13.15 -8.72 -4.92
CA GLU A 42 13.81 -7.43 -4.67
C GLU A 42 12.95 -6.25 -5.12
N GLU A 43 12.37 -6.33 -6.33
CA GLU A 43 11.42 -5.33 -6.81
C GLU A 43 10.14 -5.34 -5.95
N GLY A 44 9.64 -6.52 -5.58
CA GLY A 44 8.46 -6.67 -4.73
C GLY A 44 8.61 -6.03 -3.34
N TRP A 45 9.75 -6.23 -2.67
CA TRP A 45 10.04 -5.59 -1.38
C TRP A 45 10.12 -4.08 -1.50
N THR A 46 10.74 -3.57 -2.57
CA THR A 46 10.87 -2.13 -2.81
C THR A 46 9.50 -1.49 -3.01
N GLN A 47 8.63 -2.11 -3.81
CA GLN A 47 7.27 -1.63 -4.06
C GLN A 47 6.41 -1.69 -2.79
N ALA A 48 6.40 -2.82 -2.08
CA ALA A 48 5.65 -2.97 -0.84
C ALA A 48 6.06 -1.93 0.21
N LEU A 49 7.36 -1.70 0.39
CA LEU A 49 7.86 -0.69 1.32
C LEU A 49 7.44 0.73 0.94
N ALA A 50 7.51 1.09 -0.35
CA ALA A 50 7.08 2.41 -0.82
C ALA A 50 5.60 2.66 -0.51
N GLU A 51 4.74 1.65 -0.73
CA GLU A 51 3.32 1.73 -0.47
C GLU A 51 2.98 1.77 1.04
N MET A 52 3.74 1.06 1.88
CA MET A 52 3.65 1.18 3.34
C MET A 52 4.02 2.59 3.82
N VAL A 53 5.09 3.19 3.27
CA VAL A 53 5.48 4.57 3.57
C VAL A 53 4.39 5.55 3.15
N ALA A 54 3.80 5.38 1.96
CA ALA A 54 2.70 6.21 1.52
C ALA A 54 1.46 6.07 2.44
N THR A 55 1.16 4.86 2.89
CA THR A 55 0.09 4.60 3.86
C THR A 55 0.39 5.31 5.18
N SER A 56 1.66 5.38 5.56
CA SER A 56 2.07 6.11 6.76
C SER A 56 1.88 7.62 6.64
N LEU A 57 2.17 8.20 5.47
CA LEU A 57 1.91 9.61 5.18
C LEU A 57 0.42 9.97 5.25
N GLN A 58 -0.48 9.00 5.04
CA GLN A 58 -1.93 9.16 5.21
C GLN A 58 -2.38 9.09 6.69
N GLY A 59 -1.45 9.01 7.65
CA GLY A 59 -1.72 9.05 9.08
C GLY A 59 -1.67 7.70 9.78
N ARG A 60 -1.30 6.62 9.07
CA ARG A 60 -1.11 5.30 9.68
C ARG A 60 0.27 5.21 10.35
N LYS A 61 0.33 4.89 11.63
CA LYS A 61 1.63 4.67 12.29
C LYS A 61 2.23 3.28 12.02
N ILE A 62 1.38 2.30 11.71
CA ILE A 62 1.78 0.91 11.46
C ILE A 62 0.94 0.39 10.29
N CYS A 63 1.62 0.00 9.21
CA CYS A 63 1.09 -0.76 8.08
C CYS A 63 1.89 -2.06 8.01
N TYR A 64 1.23 -3.17 7.69
CA TYR A 64 1.85 -4.50 7.57
C TYR A 64 2.10 -4.88 6.11
#